data_AF-A0AAN5CIV2-F1
#
_entry.id   AF-A0AAN5CIV2-F1
#
_cell.length_a   1.000
_cell.length_b   1.000
_cell.length_c   1.000
_cell.angle_alpha   90.00
_cell.angle_beta   90.00
_cell.angle_gamma   90.00
#
_symmetry.space_group_name_H-M   'P 1'
#
loop_
_entity.id
_entity.type
_entity.pdbx_description
1 polymer ?
#
loop_
_entity_poly.entity_id
_entity_poly.type
_entity_poly.pdbx_seq_one_letter_code
_entity_poly.pdbx_strand_id
1 'polypeptide(L)'
;DMIEEMELVLLYLSLLFGILTLLIIIILLIIITSKRFKLYTDSFFAIFALGCVYNAVSLVNLNVGATVTSLGWMPVVYTQTNVTVQLFFFFVYFSRCGEVITTILIALNRMTAIFLPFRHTHV
;
A
#
# COMPACT_ATOMS: atom_id res chain seq x y z
N ASP A 1 -26.73 -11.26 17.56
CA ASP A 1 -26.43 -10.27 18.61
C ASP A 1 -24.94 -10.24 18.98
N MET A 2 -24.35 -11.22 19.67
CA MET A 2 -22.89 -11.14 20.03
C MET A 2 -21.93 -11.22 18.81
N ILE A 3 -22.28 -11.98 17.78
CA ILE A 3 -21.44 -12.15 16.58
C ILE A 3 -21.42 -10.87 15.73
N GLU A 4 -22.58 -10.24 15.53
CA GLU A 4 -22.69 -8.98 14.77
C GLU A 4 -21.96 -7.82 15.45
N GLU A 5 -22.02 -7.73 16.78
CA GLU A 5 -21.25 -6.73 17.53
C GLU A 5 -19.73 -6.94 17.36
N MET A 6 -19.26 -8.19 17.36
CA MET A 6 -17.84 -8.49 17.09
C MET A 6 -17.41 -8.10 15.68
N GLU A 7 -18.24 -8.37 14.67
CA GLU A 7 -17.94 -8.00 13.28
C GLU A 7 -17.85 -6.48 13.09
N LEU A 8 -18.76 -5.73 13.72
CA LEU A 8 -18.71 -4.26 13.71
C LEU A 8 -17.46 -3.72 14.39
N VAL A 9 -17.08 -4.26 15.55
CA VAL A 9 -15.85 -3.84 16.27
C VAL A 9 -14.61 -4.11 15.43
N LEU A 10 -14.52 -5.29 14.81
CA LEU A 10 -13.42 -5.63 13.90
C LEU A 10 -13.35 -4.69 12.70
N LEU A 11 -14.51 -4.31 12.15
CA LEU A 11 -14.60 -3.39 11.04
C LEU A 11 -14.11 -1.99 11.42
N TYR A 12 -14.55 -1.45 12.55
CA TYR A 12 -14.08 -0.15 13.05
C TYR A 12 -12.57 -0.15 13.34
N LEU A 13 -12.05 -1.23 13.93
CA LEU A 13 -10.61 -1.38 14.17
C LEU A 13 -9.83 -1.43 12.85
N SER A 14 -10.28 -2.23 11.88
CA SER A 14 -9.66 -2.33 10.56
C SER A 14 -9.63 -0.98 9.85
N LEU A 15 -10.72 -0.22 9.90
CA LEU A 15 -10.83 1.10 9.31
C LEU A 15 -9.90 2.11 10.01
N LEU A 16 -9.82 2.08 11.34
CA LEU A 16 -8.91 2.93 12.13
C LEU A 16 -7.44 2.66 11.79
N PHE A 17 -7.03 1.39 11.76
CA PHE A 17 -5.69 1.00 11.34
C PHE A 17 -5.41 1.40 9.89
N GLY A 18 -6.40 1.29 9.01
CA GLY A 18 -6.29 1.69 7.62
C GLY A 18 -6.02 3.18 7.46
N ILE A 19 -6.78 4.03 8.16
CA ILE A 19 -6.60 5.49 8.13
C ILE A 19 -5.23 5.87 8.68
N LEU A 20 -4.82 5.32 9.83
CA LEU A 20 -3.51 5.59 10.41
C LEU A 20 -2.38 5.21 9.45
N THR A 21 -2.48 4.04 8.82
CA THR A 21 -1.46 3.55 7.88
C THR A 21 -1.38 4.45 6.65
N LEU A 22 -2.51 4.89 6.08
CA LEU A 22 -2.53 5.85 4.98
C LEU A 22 -1.89 7.18 5.35
N LEU A 23 -2.16 7.70 6.55
CA LEU A 23 -1.59 8.95 7.02
C LEU A 23 -0.06 8.85 7.11
N ILE A 24 0.45 7.74 7.66
CA ILE A 24 1.89 7.47 7.72
C ILE A 24 2.49 7.37 6.30
N ILE A 25 1.83 6.68 5.37
CA ILE A 25 2.29 6.58 3.98
C ILE A 25 2.37 7.96 3.31
N ILE A 26 1.36 8.81 3.51
CA ILE A 26 1.35 10.16 2.95
C ILE A 26 2.50 10.99 3.51
N ILE A 27 2.74 10.94 4.83
CA ILE A 27 3.88 11.63 5.46
C ILE A 27 5.20 11.15 4.85
N LEU A 28 5.38 9.83 4.72
CA LEU A 28 6.59 9.25 4.12
C LEU A 28 6.80 9.71 2.68
N LEU A 29 5.76 9.69 1.85
CA LEU A 29 5.84 10.16 0.46
C LEU A 29 6.18 11.65 0.38
N ILE A 30 5.61 12.48 1.27
CA ILE A 30 5.94 13.90 1.36
C ILE A 30 7.41 14.09 1.72
N ILE A 31 7.92 13.35 2.71
CA ILE A 31 9.33 13.45 3.14
C ILE A 31 10.27 13.04 2.01
N ILE A 32 9.98 11.92 1.32
CA ILE A 32 10.81 11.39 0.24
C ILE A 32 10.82 12.33 -0.97
N THR A 33 9.65 12.88 -1.32
CA THR A 33 9.47 13.79 -2.47
C THR A 33 9.89 15.22 -2.13
N SER A 34 10.09 15.54 -0.85
CA SER A 34 10.51 16.86 -0.42
C SER A 34 11.90 17.17 -0.97
N LYS A 35 11.96 18.25 -1.76
CA LYS A 35 13.21 18.80 -2.34
C LYS A 35 14.27 19.09 -1.27
N ARG A 36 13.87 19.24 -0.01
CA ARG A 36 14.76 19.60 1.09
C ARG A 36 15.77 18.50 1.42
N PHE A 37 15.39 17.23 1.26
CA PHE A 37 16.26 16.10 1.64
C PHE A 37 16.97 15.45 0.45
N LYS A 38 16.56 15.75 -0.80
CA LYS A 38 17.10 15.13 -2.04
C LYS A 38 17.19 13.59 -1.97
N LEU A 39 16.36 12.94 -1.15
CA LEU A 39 16.39 11.49 -0.94
C LEU A 39 16.01 10.71 -2.20
N TYR A 40 15.24 11.33 -3.09
CA TYR A 40 14.84 10.72 -4.37
C TYR A 40 16.03 10.40 -5.29
N THR A 41 17.21 11.00 -5.05
CA THR A 41 18.43 10.72 -5.83
C THR A 41 18.99 9.33 -5.51
N ASP A 42 18.73 8.82 -4.31
CA ASP A 42 19.14 7.49 -3.88
C ASP A 42 18.14 6.43 -4.37
N SER A 43 18.66 5.41 -5.05
CA SER A 43 17.85 4.30 -5.59
C SER A 43 17.02 3.60 -4.51
N PHE A 44 17.48 3.59 -3.26
CA PHE A 44 16.74 3.03 -2.12
C PHE A 44 15.39 3.73 -1.89
N PHE A 45 15.39 5.06 -1.81
CA PHE A 45 14.17 5.82 -1.49
C PHE A 45 13.20 5.87 -2.67
N ALA A 46 13.70 5.79 -3.91
CA ALA A 46 12.87 5.67 -5.10
C ALA A 46 12.09 4.34 -5.11
N ILE A 47 12.77 3.21 -4.82
CA ILE A 47 12.13 1.89 -4.72
C ILE A 47 11.14 1.85 -3.55
N PHE A 48 11.50 2.45 -2.41
CA PHE A 48 10.64 2.53 -1.24
C PHE A 48 9.38 3.37 -1.50
N ALA A 49 9.49 4.50 -2.21
CA ALA A 49 8.33 5.31 -2.59
C ALA A 49 7.35 4.53 -3.49
N LEU A 50 7.85 3.74 -4.44
CA LEU A 50 7.01 2.85 -5.26
C LEU A 50 6.28 1.81 -4.39
N GLY A 51 6.98 1.20 -3.42
CA GLY A 51 6.37 0.29 -2.45
C GLY A 51 5.25 0.95 -1.64
N CYS A 52 5.46 2.18 -1.18
CA CYS A 52 4.44 2.98 -0.49
C CYS A 52 3.20 3.23 -1.35
N VAL A 53 3.36 3.48 -2.66
CA VAL A 53 2.23 3.67 -3.58
C VAL A 53 1.44 2.36 -3.75
N TYR A 54 2.09 1.22 -3.96
CA TYR A 54 1.40 -0.07 -4.03
C TYR A 54 0.64 -0.39 -2.75
N ASN A 55 1.23 -0.09 -1.60
CA ASN A 55 0.58 -0.30 -0.32
C ASN A 55 -0.65 0.62 -0.17
N ALA A 56 -0.55 1.90 -0.53
CA ALA A 56 -1.68 2.82 -0.52
C ALA A 56 -2.82 2.34 -1.43
N VAL A 57 -2.51 1.89 -2.64
CA VAL A 57 -3.51 1.35 -3.59
C VAL A 57 -4.19 0.10 -3.00
N SER A 58 -3.43 -0.85 -2.45
CA SER A 58 -3.99 -2.03 -1.80
C SER A 58 -4.92 -1.64 -0.66
N LEU A 59 -4.53 -0.67 0.15
CA LEU A 59 -5.22 -0.31 1.38
C LEU A 59 -6.50 0.48 1.11
N VAL A 60 -6.48 1.36 0.10
CA VAL A 60 -7.71 2.01 -0.42
C VAL A 60 -8.64 0.95 -1.00
N ASN A 61 -8.13 0.02 -1.80
CA ASN A 61 -8.95 -0.99 -2.45
C ASN A 61 -9.60 -1.94 -1.43
N LEU A 62 -8.89 -2.30 -0.36
CA LEU A 62 -9.37 -3.17 0.71
C LEU A 62 -10.39 -2.46 1.60
N ASN A 63 -10.15 -1.19 1.94
CA ASN A 63 -11.12 -0.39 2.70
C ASN A 63 -12.39 -0.15 1.88
N VAL A 64 -12.28 0.28 0.62
CA VAL A 64 -13.46 0.49 -0.25
C VAL A 64 -14.19 -0.83 -0.47
N GLY A 65 -13.48 -1.92 -0.79
CA GLY A 65 -14.10 -3.21 -1.08
C GLY A 65 -14.70 -3.93 0.13
N ALA A 66 -14.20 -3.70 1.34
CA ALA A 66 -14.74 -4.33 2.55
C ALA A 66 -15.78 -3.44 3.24
N THR A 67 -15.43 -2.17 3.51
CA THR A 67 -16.24 -1.30 4.39
C THR A 67 -17.44 -0.67 3.68
N VAL A 68 -17.32 -0.32 2.40
CA VAL A 68 -18.45 0.27 1.64
C VAL A 68 -19.49 -0.81 1.34
N THR A 69 -19.03 -2.03 1.10
CA THR A 69 -19.87 -3.20 0.84
C THR A 69 -20.60 -3.65 2.10
N SER A 70 -19.92 -3.71 3.24
CA SER A 70 -20.52 -4.12 4.52
C SER A 70 -21.52 -3.09 5.07
N LEU A 71 -21.30 -1.79 4.81
CA LEU A 71 -22.23 -0.72 5.21
C LEU A 71 -23.41 -0.56 4.25
N GLY A 72 -23.46 -1.34 3.16
CA GLY A 72 -24.50 -1.26 2.14
C GLY A 72 -24.48 0.05 1.34
N TRP A 73 -23.38 0.79 1.39
CA TRP A 73 -23.21 2.06 0.66
C TRP A 73 -22.70 1.87 -0.77
N MET A 74 -22.50 0.61 -1.18
CA MET A 74 -22.00 0.29 -2.51
C MET A 74 -23.09 0.60 -3.56
N PRO A 75 -22.79 1.43 -4.59
CA PRO A 75 -23.78 1.77 -5.59
C PRO A 75 -24.25 0.52 -6.34
N VAL A 76 -25.54 0.47 -6.69
CA VAL A 76 -26.17 -0.70 -7.34
C VAL A 76 -25.46 -1.11 -8.65
N VAL A 77 -24.87 -0.15 -9.36
CA VAL A 77 -24.07 -0.41 -10.58
C VAL A 77 -22.86 -1.31 -10.30
N TYR A 78 -22.29 -1.21 -9.10
CA TYR A 78 -21.15 -2.00 -8.68
C TYR A 78 -21.53 -3.43 -8.26
N THR A 79 -22.73 -3.65 -7.75
CA THR A 79 -23.21 -4.98 -7.31
C THR A 79 -23.83 -5.78 -8.45
N GLN A 80 -24.26 -5.14 -9.54
CA GLN A 80 -24.88 -5.80 -10.70
C GLN A 80 -23.88 -6.29 -11.75
N THR A 81 -22.61 -5.91 -11.66
CA THR A 81 -21.61 -6.22 -12.70
C THR A 81 -20.48 -7.09 -12.16
N ASN A 82 -20.12 -8.17 -12.87
CA ASN A 82 -18.98 -9.03 -12.50
C ASN A 82 -17.62 -8.34 -12.76
N VAL A 83 -17.61 -7.33 -13.62
CA VAL A 83 -16.40 -6.61 -14.04
C VAL A 83 -15.78 -5.84 -12.87
N THR A 84 -16.60 -5.22 -12.02
CA THR A 84 -16.12 -4.46 -10.86
C THR A 84 -15.41 -5.37 -9.87
N VAL A 85 -15.99 -6.53 -9.55
CA VAL A 85 -15.38 -7.53 -8.66
C VAL A 85 -14.04 -8.01 -9.22
N GLN A 86 -13.94 -8.29 -10.52
CA GLN A 86 -12.68 -8.67 -11.16
C GLN A 86 -11.62 -7.56 -11.08
N LEU A 87 -12.01 -6.29 -11.26
CA LEU A 87 -11.11 -5.16 -11.09
C LEU A 87 -10.60 -5.05 -9.65
N PHE A 88 -11.47 -5.20 -8.65
CA PHE A 88 -11.07 -5.21 -7.24
C PHE A 88 -10.02 -6.29 -6.97
N PHE A 89 -10.26 -7.54 -7.39
CA PHE A 89 -9.30 -8.62 -7.21
C PHE A 89 -8.00 -8.39 -7.97
N PHE A 90 -8.06 -7.87 -9.20
CA PHE A 90 -6.89 -7.52 -9.98
C PHE A 90 -6.01 -6.50 -9.26
N PHE A 91 -6.59 -5.40 -8.75
CA PHE A 91 -5.82 -4.38 -8.02
C PHE A 91 -5.23 -4.89 -6.71
N VAL A 92 -5.95 -5.73 -5.95
CA VAL A 92 -5.40 -6.38 -4.75
C VAL A 92 -4.19 -7.23 -5.13
N TYR A 93 -4.35 -8.12 -6.11
CA TYR A 93 -3.30 -9.06 -6.48
C TYR A 93 -2.08 -8.35 -7.07
N PHE A 94 -2.31 -7.37 -7.94
CA PHE A 94 -1.26 -6.55 -8.53
C PHE A 94 -0.46 -5.78 -7.46
N SER A 95 -1.15 -5.20 -6.47
CA SER A 95 -0.49 -4.49 -5.36
C SER A 95 0.36 -5.43 -4.51
N ARG A 96 -0.09 -6.66 -4.26
CA ARG A 96 0.67 -7.68 -3.52
C ARG A 96 1.90 -8.14 -4.29
N CYS A 97 1.78 -8.36 -5.59
CA CYS A 97 2.95 -8.65 -6.43
C CYS A 97 3.96 -7.49 -6.41
N GLY A 98 3.48 -6.25 -6.52
CA GLY A 98 4.33 -5.05 -6.42
C GLY A 98 5.05 -4.93 -5.07
N GLU A 99 4.35 -5.23 -3.96
CA GLU A 99 4.92 -5.24 -2.61
C GLU A 99 6.05 -6.29 -2.46
N VAL A 100 5.86 -7.50 -2.99
CA VAL A 100 6.90 -8.54 -2.98
C VAL A 100 8.11 -8.11 -3.80
N ILE A 101 7.90 -7.59 -5.01
CA ILE A 101 8.98 -7.14 -5.89
C ILE A 101 9.78 -6.00 -5.24
N THR A 102 9.09 -4.99 -4.68
CA THR A 102 9.75 -3.85 -4.02
C THR A 102 10.54 -4.28 -2.79
N THR A 103 10.03 -5.24 -2.00
CA THR A 103 10.74 -5.81 -0.86
C THR A 103 12.02 -6.54 -1.28
N ILE A 104 11.95 -7.33 -2.36
CA ILE A 104 13.13 -8.01 -2.93
C ILE A 104 14.16 -6.99 -3.41
N LEU A 105 13.73 -5.94 -4.12
CA LEU A 105 14.62 -4.89 -4.63
C LEU A 105 15.30 -4.12 -3.49
N ILE A 106 14.59 -3.85 -2.40
CA ILE A 106 15.16 -3.24 -1.19
C ILE A 106 16.21 -4.15 -0.56
N ALA A 107 15.91 -5.43 -0.41
CA ALA A 107 16.86 -6.42 0.13
C ALA A 107 18.10 -6.53 -0.76
N LEU A 108 17.93 -6.56 -2.08
CA LEU A 108 19.01 -6.59 -3.05
C LEU A 108 19.87 -5.34 -2.96
N ASN A 109 19.27 -4.15 -2.88
CA ASN A 109 20.00 -2.89 -2.77
C ASN A 109 20.86 -2.82 -1.50
N ARG A 110 20.32 -3.32 -0.37
CA ARG A 110 21.08 -3.44 0.89
C ARG A 110 22.21 -4.47 0.77
N MET A 111 21.93 -5.61 0.14
CA MET A 111 22.94 -6.64 -0.11
C MET A 111 24.08 -6.09 -0.98
N THR A 112 23.78 -5.38 -2.07
CA THR A 112 24.81 -4.77 -2.93
C THR A 112 25.63 -3.71 -2.20
N ALA A 113 25.02 -2.92 -1.32
CA ALA A 113 25.75 -1.95 -0.50
C ALA A 113 26.77 -2.62 0.44
N ILE A 114 26.44 -3.80 0.98
CA ILE A 114 27.34 -4.56 1.87
C ILE A 114 28.44 -5.28 1.07
N PHE A 115 28.09 -5.95 -0.03
CA PHE A 115 29.04 -6.78 -0.78
C PHE A 115 29.91 -5.99 -1.78
N LEU A 116 29.47 -4.82 -2.24
CA LEU A 116 30.16 -4.00 -3.25
C LEU A 116 30.29 -2.53 -2.82
N PRO A 117 30.93 -2.25 -1.66
CA PRO A 117 31.00 -0.90 -1.10
C PRO A 117 31.70 0.11 -2.05
N PHE A 118 32.72 -0.32 -2.78
CA PHE A 118 33.49 0.53 -3.70
C PHE A 118 32.75 0.93 -4.98
N ARG A 119 31.73 0.18 -5.42
CA ARG A 119 30.87 0.61 -6.54
C ARG A 119 29.76 1.55 -6.09
N HIS A 120 29.45 1.59 -4.80
CA HIS A 120 28.35 2.39 -4.25
C HIS A 120 28.78 3.79 -3.81
N THR A 121 30.09 4.04 -3.62
CA THR A 121 30.64 5.37 -3.26
C THR A 121 30.85 6.30 -4.45
N HIS A 122 30.77 5.79 -5.68
CA HIS A 122 31.10 6.51 -6.92
C HIS A 122 29.90 6.97 -7.75
N VAL A 123 28.67 6.80 -7.25
CA VAL A 123 27.42 7.31 -7.84
C VAL A 123 26.82 8.32 -6.89
#